data_AF-A0A925M1D4-F1
#
_entry.id   AF-A0A925M1D4-F1
#
_cell.length_a   1.000
_cell.length_b   1.000
_cell.length_c   1.000
_cell.angle_alpha   90.00
_cell.angle_beta   90.00
_cell.angle_gamma   90.00
#
_symmetry.space_group_name_H-M   'P 1'
#
loop_
_entity.id
_entity.type
_entity.pdbx_description
1 polymer ?
#
loop_
_entity_poly.entity_id
_entity_poly.type
_entity_poly.pdbx_seq_one_letter_code
_entity_poly.pdbx_strand_id
1 'polypeptide(L)'
;MTVSPDPTKLPSETQATMATRVRNFIIVMVAIVLTASVFLGLKTETGSGLLSTMAEEAVPLEVALVNGKPSLVEFYANWCTSCQTMAPDVEALKQQYGDRVNFVMLNVDNSKWLPEVLSYRVDGIPHFVFLGQDGAAIAQAIGEQPHSVMEANLVALASSEPLPYAQASGQTSAFSAPVTTPSSSSDPRSHGSQVVDKEA
;
A
#
# COMPACT_ATOMS: atom_id res chain seq x y z
N MET A 1 -15.17 -62.07 -74.50
CA MET A 1 -14.28 -61.05 -73.90
C MET A 1 -14.92 -60.64 -72.58
N THR A 2 -14.44 -61.23 -71.50
CA THR A 2 -14.93 -61.05 -70.13
C THR A 2 -14.17 -59.88 -69.48
N VAL A 3 -14.87 -58.83 -69.09
CA VAL A 3 -14.30 -57.77 -68.24
C VAL A 3 -14.95 -57.90 -66.86
N SER A 4 -14.15 -58.32 -65.89
CA SER A 4 -14.47 -58.30 -64.46
C SER A 4 -14.32 -56.86 -63.93
N PRO A 5 -15.22 -56.35 -63.08
CA PRO A 5 -14.94 -55.16 -62.30
C PRO A 5 -14.07 -55.51 -61.08
N ASP A 6 -13.01 -54.73 -60.88
CA ASP A 6 -12.09 -54.78 -59.75
C ASP A 6 -12.72 -54.10 -58.51
N PRO A 7 -12.84 -54.78 -57.34
CA PRO A 7 -13.46 -54.22 -56.17
C PRO A 7 -12.41 -53.85 -55.11
N THR A 8 -11.46 -52.95 -55.36
CA THR A 8 -10.62 -52.44 -54.25
C THR A 8 -10.00 -51.06 -54.50
N LYS A 9 -10.62 -50.01 -53.93
CA LYS A 9 -9.85 -48.88 -53.36
C LYS A 9 -10.63 -48.14 -52.27
N LEU A 10 -9.96 -47.97 -51.13
CA LEU A 10 -10.46 -47.63 -49.80
C LEU A 10 -10.95 -46.17 -49.62
N PRO A 11 -11.78 -45.90 -48.59
CA PRO A 11 -12.13 -44.56 -48.13
C PRO A 11 -11.02 -43.98 -47.23
N SER A 12 -10.22 -43.03 -47.73
CA SER A 12 -9.11 -42.43 -46.95
C SER A 12 -9.19 -40.91 -46.74
N GLU A 13 -10.05 -40.18 -47.46
CA GLU A 13 -10.11 -38.71 -47.34
C GLU A 13 -11.00 -38.23 -46.17
N THR A 14 -12.02 -39.00 -45.80
CA THR A 14 -12.99 -38.62 -44.76
C THR A 14 -12.41 -38.71 -43.33
N GLN A 15 -11.42 -39.58 -43.10
CA GLN A 15 -10.81 -39.74 -41.76
C GLN A 15 -9.78 -38.64 -41.44
N ALA A 16 -9.03 -38.16 -42.44
CA ALA A 16 -8.00 -37.12 -42.27
C ALA A 16 -8.60 -35.73 -41.95
N THR A 17 -9.80 -35.44 -42.47
CA THR A 17 -10.52 -34.19 -42.24
C THR A 17 -11.14 -34.13 -40.84
N MET A 18 -11.68 -35.25 -40.33
CA MET A 18 -12.23 -35.34 -38.99
C MET A 18 -11.16 -35.21 -37.89
N ALA A 19 -10.01 -35.89 -38.04
CA ALA A 19 -8.92 -35.80 -37.08
C ALA A 19 -8.34 -34.38 -36.97
N THR A 20 -8.21 -33.68 -38.10
CA THR A 20 -7.75 -32.29 -38.14
C THR A 20 -8.75 -31.34 -37.48
N ARG A 21 -10.05 -31.57 -37.69
CA ARG A 21 -11.12 -30.77 -37.08
C ARG A 21 -11.15 -30.94 -35.56
N VAL A 22 -11.03 -32.18 -35.06
CA VAL A 22 -10.96 -32.46 -33.61
C VAL A 22 -9.72 -31.82 -32.97
N ARG A 23 -8.55 -31.93 -33.61
CA ARG A 23 -7.32 -31.25 -33.13
C ARG A 23 -7.52 -29.74 -33.03
N ASN A 24 -8.10 -29.11 -34.05
CA ASN A 24 -8.35 -27.67 -34.05
C ASN A 24 -9.37 -27.27 -32.96
N PHE A 25 -10.41 -28.07 -32.74
CA PHE A 25 -11.37 -27.84 -31.64
C PHE A 25 -10.70 -27.94 -30.27
N ILE A 26 -9.82 -28.92 -30.05
CA ILE A 26 -9.07 -29.06 -28.80
C ILE A 26 -8.16 -27.84 -28.58
N ILE A 27 -7.44 -27.40 -29.61
CA ILE A 27 -6.58 -26.22 -29.52
C ILE A 27 -7.38 -24.97 -29.13
N VAL A 28 -8.55 -24.76 -29.76
CA VAL A 28 -9.43 -23.62 -29.43
C VAL A 28 -9.95 -23.71 -27.99
N MET A 29 -10.38 -24.89 -27.55
CA MET A 29 -10.84 -25.09 -26.17
C MET A 29 -9.73 -24.81 -25.16
N VAL A 30 -8.53 -25.34 -25.38
CA VAL A 30 -7.37 -25.11 -24.50
C VAL A 30 -7.01 -23.62 -24.47
N ALA A 31 -7.01 -22.95 -25.62
CA ALA A 31 -6.74 -21.51 -25.69
C ALA A 31 -7.78 -20.68 -24.91
N ILE A 32 -9.07 -21.02 -25.01
CA ILE A 32 -10.14 -20.36 -24.26
C ILE A 32 -9.96 -20.58 -22.75
N VAL A 33 -9.66 -21.81 -22.32
CA VAL A 33 -9.46 -22.14 -20.91
C VAL A 33 -8.24 -21.43 -20.34
N LEU A 34 -7.12 -21.39 -21.07
CA LEU A 34 -5.92 -20.66 -20.65
C LEU A 34 -6.18 -19.15 -20.56
N THR A 35 -6.87 -18.59 -21.55
CA THR A 35 -7.22 -17.16 -21.55
C THR A 35 -8.14 -16.82 -20.38
N ALA A 36 -9.15 -17.65 -20.11
CA ALA A 36 -10.03 -17.47 -18.97
C ALA A 36 -9.27 -17.58 -17.64
N SER A 37 -8.36 -18.55 -17.51
CA SER A 37 -7.57 -18.76 -16.30
C SER A 37 -6.64 -17.57 -16.01
N VAL A 38 -5.96 -17.06 -17.04
CA VAL A 38 -5.12 -15.85 -16.93
C VAL A 38 -5.96 -14.62 -16.60
N PHE A 39 -7.12 -14.46 -17.24
CA PHE A 39 -8.02 -13.34 -16.98
C PHE A 39 -8.57 -13.36 -15.55
N LEU A 40 -8.98 -14.52 -15.04
CA LEU A 40 -9.39 -14.67 -13.64
C LEU A 40 -8.22 -14.44 -12.67
N GLY A 41 -7.00 -14.91 -13.00
CA GLY A 41 -5.81 -14.65 -12.18
C GLY A 41 -5.47 -13.17 -12.06
N LEU A 42 -5.56 -12.42 -13.17
CA LEU A 42 -5.31 -10.97 -13.21
C LEU A 42 -6.40 -10.13 -12.53
N LYS A 43 -7.59 -10.68 -12.30
CA LYS A 43 -8.66 -9.96 -11.56
C LYS A 43 -8.43 -9.86 -10.05
N THR A 44 -7.34 -10.43 -9.54
CA THR A 44 -7.00 -10.41 -8.10
C THR A 44 -6.18 -9.17 -7.69
N GLU A 45 -6.28 -8.07 -8.43
CA GLU A 45 -5.79 -6.75 -8.00
C GLU A 45 -6.75 -6.16 -6.93
N THR A 46 -6.83 -6.81 -5.78
CA THR A 46 -7.82 -6.51 -4.72
C THR A 46 -7.51 -5.21 -3.97
N GLY A 47 -6.28 -4.71 -4.01
CA GLY A 47 -5.83 -3.57 -3.18
C GLY A 47 -6.51 -2.23 -3.51
N SER A 48 -6.57 -1.85 -4.79
CA SER A 48 -7.18 -0.57 -5.20
C SER A 48 -8.69 -0.48 -4.92
N GLY A 49 -9.41 -1.57 -5.18
CA GLY A 49 -10.85 -1.64 -4.94
C GLY A 49 -11.19 -1.60 -3.46
N LEU A 50 -10.47 -2.39 -2.66
CA LEU A 50 -10.64 -2.43 -1.20
C LEU A 50 -10.36 -1.06 -0.57
N LEU A 51 -9.22 -0.43 -0.91
CA LEU A 51 -8.85 0.88 -0.37
C LEU A 51 -9.93 1.95 -0.63
N SER A 52 -10.54 1.90 -1.82
CA SER A 52 -11.62 2.82 -2.19
C SER A 52 -12.89 2.57 -1.37
N THR A 53 -13.28 1.30 -1.19
CA THR A 53 -14.44 0.91 -0.36
C THR A 53 -14.24 1.30 1.10
N MET A 54 -13.04 1.04 1.65
CA MET A 54 -12.71 1.42 3.02
C MET A 54 -12.84 2.92 3.25
N ALA A 55 -12.38 3.73 2.29
CA ALA A 55 -12.45 5.17 2.36
C ALA A 55 -13.89 5.70 2.28
N GLU A 56 -14.76 5.05 1.50
CA GLU A 56 -16.19 5.39 1.44
C GLU A 56 -16.92 5.04 2.74
N GLU A 57 -16.53 3.95 3.39
CA GLU A 57 -17.07 3.51 4.69
C GLU A 57 -16.36 4.13 5.91
N ALA A 58 -15.36 4.99 5.70
CA ALA A 58 -14.59 5.59 6.78
C ALA A 58 -15.45 6.56 7.59
N VAL A 59 -15.16 6.67 8.89
CA VAL A 59 -15.83 7.63 9.76
C VAL A 59 -15.44 9.05 9.31
N PRO A 60 -16.39 9.97 9.09
CA PRO A 60 -16.05 11.36 8.79
C PRO A 60 -15.22 11.98 9.92
N LEU A 61 -14.15 12.71 9.57
CA LEU A 61 -13.24 13.30 10.55
C LEU A 61 -13.99 14.16 11.58
N GLU A 62 -14.98 14.94 11.12
CA GLU A 62 -15.75 15.85 11.96
C GLU A 62 -16.57 15.09 13.02
N VAL A 63 -17.02 13.86 12.72
CA VAL A 63 -17.70 12.97 13.67
C VAL A 63 -16.69 12.35 14.62
N ALA A 64 -15.55 11.89 14.10
CA ALA A 64 -14.50 11.25 14.88
C ALA A 64 -13.92 12.18 15.96
N LEU A 65 -13.82 13.48 15.68
CA LEU A 65 -13.31 14.49 16.61
C LEU A 65 -14.25 14.80 17.78
N VAL A 66 -15.54 14.46 17.70
CA VAL A 66 -16.55 14.88 18.69
C VAL A 66 -17.31 13.73 19.35
N ASN A 67 -17.18 12.50 18.84
CA ASN A 67 -17.92 11.34 19.35
C ASN A 67 -17.29 10.68 20.59
N GLY A 68 -16.16 11.20 21.07
CA GLY A 68 -15.47 10.73 22.27
C GLY A 68 -14.76 9.37 22.12
N LYS A 69 -14.72 8.78 20.93
CA LYS A 69 -13.91 7.59 20.65
C LYS A 69 -12.53 8.02 20.16
N PRO A 70 -11.44 7.33 20.56
CA PRO A 70 -10.14 7.60 19.96
C PRO A 70 -10.16 7.22 18.48
N SER A 71 -9.25 7.78 17.69
CA SER A 71 -9.29 7.66 16.23
C SER A 71 -7.93 7.34 15.63
N LEU A 72 -7.93 6.46 14.63
CA LEU A 72 -6.82 6.28 13.70
C LEU A 72 -7.19 7.02 12.40
N VAL A 73 -6.40 8.03 12.04
CA VAL A 73 -6.53 8.77 10.78
C VAL A 73 -5.45 8.30 9.83
N GLU A 74 -5.82 7.81 8.66
CA GLU A 74 -4.92 7.45 7.57
C GLU A 74 -5.00 8.48 6.45
N PHE A 75 -3.86 9.10 6.12
CA PHE A 75 -3.70 9.87 4.90
C PHE A 75 -3.20 8.94 3.79
N TYR A 76 -3.94 8.91 2.68
CA TYR A 76 -3.71 7.98 1.58
C TYR A 76 -3.94 8.65 0.22
N ALA A 77 -3.65 7.92 -0.86
CA ALA A 77 -4.08 8.27 -2.21
C ALA A 77 -4.43 7.02 -3.01
N ASN A 78 -5.25 7.16 -4.05
CA ASN A 78 -5.63 6.02 -4.90
C ASN A 78 -4.44 5.48 -5.70
N TRP A 79 -3.46 6.32 -6.02
CA TRP A 79 -2.23 5.94 -6.73
C TRP A 79 -1.14 5.35 -5.81
N CYS A 80 -1.36 5.35 -4.49
CA CYS A 80 -0.39 4.91 -3.50
C CYS A 80 -0.37 3.38 -3.39
N THR A 81 0.60 2.72 -4.03
CA THR A 81 0.75 1.25 -3.98
C THR A 81 0.94 0.72 -2.55
N SER A 82 1.70 1.42 -1.70
CA SER A 82 1.89 1.04 -0.30
C SER A 82 0.58 1.07 0.50
N CYS A 83 -0.24 2.10 0.30
CA CYS A 83 -1.56 2.21 0.91
C CYS A 83 -2.47 1.05 0.47
N GLN A 84 -2.48 0.73 -0.84
CA GLN A 84 -3.25 -0.41 -1.37
C GLN A 84 -2.77 -1.76 -0.81
N THR A 85 -1.47 -1.89 -0.56
CA THR A 85 -0.86 -3.11 -0.02
C THR A 85 -1.24 -3.31 1.46
N MET A 86 -1.34 -2.21 2.22
CA MET A 86 -1.77 -2.23 3.62
C MET A 86 -3.29 -2.35 3.81
N ALA A 87 -4.09 -2.02 2.80
CA ALA A 87 -5.55 -1.99 2.91
C ALA A 87 -6.16 -3.27 3.53
N PRO A 88 -5.75 -4.51 3.14
CA PRO A 88 -6.27 -5.72 3.76
C PRO A 88 -6.00 -5.83 5.27
N ASP A 89 -4.82 -5.41 5.72
CA ASP A 89 -4.44 -5.45 7.13
C ASP A 89 -5.21 -4.38 7.92
N VAL A 90 -5.33 -3.16 7.37
CA VAL A 90 -6.10 -2.08 8.00
C VAL A 90 -7.59 -2.43 8.05
N GLU A 91 -8.14 -3.09 7.04
CA GLU A 91 -9.53 -3.55 7.04
C GLU A 91 -9.76 -4.63 8.10
N ALA A 92 -8.87 -5.60 8.23
CA ALA A 92 -8.96 -6.62 9.28
C ALA A 92 -8.95 -5.98 10.68
N LEU A 93 -8.09 -4.97 10.88
CA LEU A 93 -8.06 -4.19 12.12
C LEU A 93 -9.35 -3.37 12.32
N LYS A 94 -9.90 -2.75 11.26
CA LYS A 94 -11.19 -2.04 11.32
C LYS A 94 -12.31 -2.98 11.77
N GLN A 95 -12.36 -4.19 11.25
CA GLN A 95 -13.37 -5.19 11.64
C GLN A 95 -13.25 -5.59 13.11
N GLN A 96 -12.02 -5.69 13.65
CA GLN A 96 -11.78 -6.10 15.04
C GLN A 96 -11.89 -4.95 16.06
N TYR A 97 -11.58 -3.71 15.65
CA TYR A 97 -11.45 -2.56 16.56
C TYR A 97 -12.42 -1.41 16.27
N GLY A 98 -13.18 -1.44 15.17
CA GLY A 98 -14.06 -0.35 14.72
C GLY A 98 -15.12 0.08 15.74
N ASP A 99 -15.55 -0.83 16.62
CA ASP A 99 -16.47 -0.51 17.72
C ASP A 99 -15.81 0.38 18.78
N ARG A 100 -14.49 0.30 18.96
CA ARG A 100 -13.71 0.98 20.00
C ARG A 100 -12.87 2.15 19.49
N VAL A 101 -12.45 2.11 18.23
CA VAL A 101 -11.60 3.12 17.58
C VAL A 101 -12.26 3.57 16.28
N ASN A 102 -12.30 4.87 16.01
CA ASN A 102 -12.73 5.36 14.71
C ASN A 102 -11.62 5.14 13.68
N PHE A 103 -11.98 4.68 12.48
CA PHE A 103 -11.08 4.62 11.34
C PHE A 103 -11.49 5.72 10.37
N VAL A 104 -10.59 6.69 10.17
CA VAL A 104 -10.80 7.87 9.32
C VAL A 104 -9.80 7.80 8.17
N MET A 105 -10.24 8.06 6.95
CA MET A 105 -9.37 8.06 5.77
C MET A 105 -9.47 9.40 5.05
N LEU A 106 -8.31 10.03 4.82
CA LEU A 106 -8.20 11.35 4.21
C LEU A 106 -7.36 11.24 2.93
N ASN A 107 -8.01 11.39 1.78
CA ASN A 107 -7.32 11.35 0.50
C ASN A 107 -6.53 12.66 0.29
N VAL A 108 -5.20 12.56 0.13
CA VAL A 108 -4.33 13.74 -0.02
C VAL A 108 -4.52 14.50 -1.33
N ASP A 109 -5.12 13.88 -2.35
CA ASP A 109 -5.49 14.54 -3.61
C ASP A 109 -6.76 15.41 -3.46
N ASN A 110 -7.51 15.25 -2.37
CA ASN A 110 -8.70 16.04 -2.10
C ASN A 110 -8.33 17.32 -1.34
N SER A 111 -8.46 18.47 -2.01
CA SER A 111 -8.13 19.79 -1.45
C SER A 111 -8.92 20.17 -0.21
N LYS A 112 -10.06 19.51 0.08
CA LYS A 112 -10.79 19.64 1.35
C LYS A 112 -9.85 19.42 2.55
N TRP A 113 -8.94 18.46 2.43
CA TRP A 113 -8.08 18.00 3.52
C TRP A 113 -6.72 18.70 3.57
N LEU A 114 -6.50 19.73 2.76
CA LEU A 114 -5.26 20.52 2.77
C LEU A 114 -4.94 21.09 4.17
N PRO A 115 -5.90 21.61 4.96
CA PRO A 115 -5.61 22.07 6.32
C PRO A 115 -5.04 20.98 7.22
N GLU A 116 -5.61 19.77 7.17
CA GLU A 116 -5.16 18.62 7.96
C GLU A 116 -3.79 18.11 7.48
N VAL A 117 -3.59 18.01 6.16
CA VAL A 117 -2.30 17.66 5.56
C VAL A 117 -1.20 18.60 6.05
N LEU A 118 -1.46 19.91 6.10
CA LEU A 118 -0.49 20.90 6.60
C LEU A 118 -0.32 20.84 8.12
N SER A 119 -1.42 20.72 8.88
CA SER A 119 -1.41 20.69 10.35
C SER A 119 -0.65 19.48 10.90
N TYR A 120 -0.90 18.30 10.33
CA TYR A 120 -0.21 17.07 10.70
C TYR A 120 1.13 16.88 9.98
N ARG A 121 1.52 17.82 9.11
CA ARG A 121 2.79 17.80 8.36
C ARG A 121 2.96 16.51 7.56
N VAL A 122 1.93 16.13 6.82
CA VAL A 122 1.93 14.94 5.96
C VAL A 122 2.85 15.18 4.77
N ASP A 123 4.04 14.59 4.82
CA ASP A 123 5.10 14.68 3.80
C ASP A 123 5.39 13.35 3.09
N GLY A 124 4.68 12.29 3.46
CA GLY A 124 4.67 10.99 2.79
C GLY A 124 3.38 10.22 3.09
N ILE A 125 3.06 9.20 2.29
CA ILE A 125 1.90 8.32 2.50
C ILE A 125 2.29 6.84 2.37
N PRO A 126 1.63 5.92 3.10
CA PRO A 126 0.56 6.18 4.07
C PRO A 126 1.07 6.92 5.32
N HIS A 127 0.26 7.83 5.86
CA HIS A 127 0.57 8.56 7.10
C HIS A 127 -0.54 8.30 8.10
N PHE A 128 -0.19 7.78 9.26
CA PHE A 128 -1.12 7.46 10.33
C PHE A 128 -0.99 8.48 11.45
N VAL A 129 -2.12 9.05 11.87
CA VAL A 129 -2.22 9.94 13.04
C VAL A 129 -3.14 9.29 14.06
N PHE A 130 -2.64 9.12 15.28
CA PHE A 130 -3.39 8.56 16.40
C PHE A 130 -3.96 9.71 17.22
N LEU A 131 -5.28 9.79 17.32
CA LEU A 131 -6.01 10.80 18.09
C LEU A 131 -6.57 10.19 19.37
N GLY A 132 -6.39 10.88 20.48
CA GLY A 132 -7.05 10.57 21.74
C GLY A 132 -8.57 10.79 21.68
N GLN A 133 -9.27 10.42 22.76
CA GLN A 133 -10.73 10.64 22.89
C GLN A 133 -11.14 12.13 22.86
N ASP A 134 -10.20 13.01 23.20
CA ASP A 134 -10.34 14.46 23.16
C ASP A 134 -10.08 15.05 21.76
N GLY A 135 -9.77 14.21 20.76
CA GLY A 135 -9.42 14.61 19.41
C GLY A 135 -7.98 15.12 19.27
N ALA A 136 -7.18 15.13 20.34
CA ALA A 136 -5.79 15.57 20.28
C ALA A 136 -4.90 14.51 19.62
N ALA A 137 -3.98 14.93 18.75
CA ALA A 137 -2.99 14.03 18.18
C ALA A 137 -1.94 13.66 19.22
N ILE A 138 -1.82 12.36 19.50
CA ILE A 138 -0.92 11.81 20.52
C ILE A 138 0.28 11.09 19.93
N ALA A 139 0.19 10.60 18.69
CA ALA A 139 1.33 10.03 17.96
C ALA A 139 1.09 10.03 16.46
N GLN A 140 2.16 9.80 15.69
CA GLN A 140 2.10 9.61 14.25
C GLN A 140 3.05 8.49 13.81
N ALA A 141 2.76 7.88 12.65
CA ALA A 141 3.64 6.95 11.97
C ALA A 141 3.56 7.17 10.46
N ILE A 142 4.71 7.15 9.78
CA ILE A 142 4.80 7.40 8.33
C ILE A 142 5.32 6.14 7.65
N GLY A 143 4.71 5.79 6.53
CA GLY A 143 5.04 4.62 5.73
C GLY A 143 4.40 3.33 6.25
N GLU A 144 4.76 2.22 5.60
CA GLU A 144 4.19 0.91 5.88
C GLU A 144 4.41 0.48 7.33
N GLN A 145 3.35 0.00 7.98
CA GLN A 145 3.40 -0.50 9.35
C GLN A 145 3.11 -2.00 9.37
N PRO A 146 3.90 -2.82 10.07
CA PRO A 146 3.57 -4.22 10.29
C PRO A 146 2.23 -4.35 11.01
N HIS A 147 1.41 -5.34 10.62
CA HIS A 147 0.11 -5.60 11.23
C HIS A 147 0.18 -5.67 12.78
N SER A 148 1.12 -6.42 13.34
CA SER A 148 1.29 -6.55 14.80
C SER A 148 1.62 -5.24 15.52
N VAL A 149 2.36 -4.34 14.85
CA VAL A 149 2.69 -3.01 15.38
C VAL A 149 1.45 -2.13 15.42
N MET A 150 0.67 -2.12 14.34
CA MET A 150 -0.58 -1.36 14.27
C MET A 150 -1.60 -1.90 15.27
N GLU A 151 -1.73 -3.22 15.40
CA GLU A 151 -2.63 -3.87 16.37
C GLU A 151 -2.27 -3.47 17.81
N ALA A 152 -1.00 -3.56 18.19
CA ALA A 152 -0.55 -3.18 19.53
C ALA A 152 -0.83 -1.71 19.85
N ASN A 153 -0.60 -0.82 18.88
CA ASN A 153 -0.95 0.59 18.99
C ASN A 153 -2.48 0.80 19.15
N LEU A 154 -3.31 0.09 18.37
CA LEU A 154 -4.77 0.19 18.47
C LEU A 154 -5.31 -0.34 19.80
N VAL A 155 -4.73 -1.40 20.35
CA VAL A 155 -5.08 -1.93 21.69
C VAL A 155 -4.79 -0.89 22.77
N ALA A 156 -3.60 -0.29 22.75
CA ALA A 156 -3.22 0.77 23.67
C ALA A 156 -4.13 2.00 23.50
N LEU A 157 -4.38 2.42 22.26
CA LEU A 157 -5.24 3.54 21.93
C LEU A 157 -6.66 3.36 22.47
N ALA A 158 -7.26 2.19 22.24
CA ALA A 158 -8.61 1.86 22.73
C ALA A 158 -8.70 1.89 24.27
N SER A 159 -7.58 1.68 24.96
CA SER A 159 -7.49 1.68 26.43
C SER A 159 -6.96 3.00 26.99
N SER A 160 -6.68 3.99 26.14
CA SER A 160 -6.04 5.27 26.50
C SER A 160 -4.68 5.10 27.20
N GLU A 161 -3.95 4.05 26.82
CA GLU A 161 -2.59 3.78 27.28
C GLU A 161 -1.55 4.36 26.31
N PRO A 162 -0.30 4.58 26.75
CA PRO A 162 0.78 5.01 25.86
C PRO A 162 0.99 4.04 24.69
N LEU A 163 1.13 4.60 23.49
CA LEU A 163 1.35 3.82 22.27
C LEU A 163 2.75 3.18 22.28
N PRO A 164 2.87 1.85 22.20
CA PRO A 164 4.15 1.16 22.34
C PRO A 164 5.13 1.43 21.18
N TYR A 165 4.62 1.72 19.98
CA TYR A 165 5.45 1.82 18.78
C TYR A 165 5.31 3.13 18.01
N ALA A 166 4.28 3.92 18.27
CA ALA A 166 4.13 5.25 17.67
C ALA A 166 4.62 6.33 18.65
N GLN A 167 5.33 7.33 18.14
CA GLN A 167 5.82 8.46 18.95
C GLN A 167 5.28 9.77 18.38
N ALA A 168 5.05 10.77 19.24
CA ALA A 168 4.60 12.10 18.83
C ALA A 168 5.66 12.89 18.04
N SER A 169 6.94 12.50 18.16
CA SER A 169 8.07 13.10 17.47
C SER A 169 9.19 12.07 17.33
N GLY A 170 9.93 12.12 16.22
CA GLY A 170 11.07 11.24 16.02
C GLY A 170 12.10 11.44 17.13
N GLN A 171 12.45 10.37 17.84
CA GLN A 171 13.51 10.43 18.84
C GLN A 171 14.83 10.65 18.10
N THR A 172 15.43 11.83 18.25
CA THR A 172 16.79 12.04 17.80
C THR A 172 17.70 11.31 18.78
N SER A 173 18.50 10.37 18.28
CA SER A 173 19.56 9.78 19.10
C SER A 173 20.47 10.90 19.60
N ALA A 174 20.69 10.97 20.92
CA ALA A 174 21.69 11.85 21.48
C ALA A 174 23.07 11.40 21.00
N PHE A 175 23.59 12.02 19.96
CA PHE A 175 24.96 11.77 19.50
C PHE A 175 25.92 12.43 20.49
N SER A 176 26.62 11.63 21.29
CA SER A 176 27.77 12.08 22.06
C SER A 176 29.02 11.76 21.24
N ALA A 177 29.69 12.79 20.71
CA ALA A 177 30.91 12.60 19.94
C ALA A 177 32.03 12.11 20.88
N PRO A 178 32.57 10.88 20.71
CA PRO A 178 33.61 10.36 21.60
C PRO A 178 35.01 10.87 21.26
N VAL A 179 35.14 11.70 20.21
CA VAL A 179 36.43 12.11 19.68
C VAL A 179 36.70 13.55 20.08
N THR A 180 37.54 13.74 21.11
CA THR A 180 38.30 14.98 21.26
C THR A 180 39.23 15.07 20.05
N THR A 181 38.96 16.01 19.14
CA THR A 181 39.86 16.33 18.03
C THR A 181 41.20 16.76 18.61
N PRO A 182 42.31 16.04 18.36
CA PRO A 182 43.63 16.63 18.51
C PRO A 182 43.69 17.84 17.57
N SER A 183 44.34 18.92 17.98
CA SER A 183 44.63 20.05 17.09
C SER A 183 45.65 19.62 16.02
N SER A 184 45.24 18.77 15.07
CA SER A 184 46.03 18.46 13.88
C SER A 184 45.80 19.56 12.85
N SER A 185 46.88 20.09 12.30
CA SER A 185 46.93 21.18 11.29
C SER A 185 46.29 20.84 9.94
N SER A 186 45.57 19.73 9.83
CA SER A 186 44.91 19.27 8.62
C SER A 186 43.41 19.22 8.89
N ASP A 187 42.77 20.39 8.86
CA ASP A 187 41.31 20.49 8.79
C ASP A 187 40.88 20.27 7.31
N PRO A 188 40.16 19.19 6.98
CA PRO A 188 39.68 18.94 5.62
C PRO A 188 38.78 20.06 5.09
N ARG A 189 38.18 20.88 5.96
CA ARG A 189 37.35 22.04 5.60
C ARG A 189 38.16 23.31 5.32
N SER A 190 39.47 23.32 5.57
CA SER A 190 40.35 24.47 5.31
C SER A 190 40.72 24.69 3.84
N HIS A 191 40.42 23.73 2.96
CA HIS A 191 40.74 23.83 1.53
C HIS A 191 39.90 24.85 0.73
N GLY A 192 38.88 25.47 1.36
CA GLY A 192 38.01 26.45 0.71
C GLY A 192 38.30 27.93 1.03
N SER A 193 39.26 28.23 1.91
CA SER A 193 39.52 29.62 2.34
C SER A 193 40.81 30.18 1.76
N GLN A 194 40.76 30.68 0.53
CA GLN A 194 41.63 31.76 0.04
C GLN A 194 40.96 32.43 -1.18
N VAL A 195 40.38 33.61 -0.99
CA VAL A 195 40.75 34.82 -1.76
C VAL A 195 40.44 36.03 -0.86
N VAL A 196 41.43 36.49 -0.10
CA VAL A 196 41.42 37.88 0.38
C VAL A 196 42.30 38.62 -0.61
N ASP A 197 41.67 39.28 -1.58
CA ASP A 197 42.37 40.23 -2.44
C ASP A 197 42.92 41.34 -1.55
N LYS A 198 44.25 41.42 -1.48
CA LYS A 198 44.98 42.42 -0.70
C LYS A 198 45.72 43.36 -1.66
N GLU A 199 45.52 44.65 -1.44
CA GLU A 199 46.21 45.84 -1.99
C GLU A 199 45.87 46.20 -3.45
N ALA A 200 45.57 47.46 -3.79
CA ALA A 200 46.06 48.75 -3.24
C ALA A 200 44.99 49.86 -3.24
#